data_AF-A0A2M6T0T3-F1
#
_entry.id   AF-A0A2M6T0T3-F1
#
_cell.length_a   1.000
_cell.length_b   1.000
_cell.length_c   1.000
_cell.angle_alpha   90.00
_cell.angle_beta   90.00
_cell.angle_gamma   90.00
#
_symmetry.space_group_name_H-M   'P 1'
#
loop_
_entity.id
_entity.type
_entity.pdbx_description
1 polymer ?
#
loop_
_entity_poly.entity_id
_entity_poly.type
_entity_poly.pdbx_seq_one_letter_code
_entity_poly.pdbx_strand_id
1 'polypeptide(L)'
;MNKPVLALKNSSAETVLLLLIKTGVFLIFLTPLIIFPFTFFPSVFGKVIFFRILVEIIFCAYLLLLFFNRKYRPKISLLFIALLVYIEVLTLATLKGLNPYRGFWGTTERMEGLLMYFHLFL
;
A
#
# COMPACT_ATOMS: atom_id res chain seq x y z
N MET A 1 -25.82 19.97 26.27
CA MET A 1 -25.44 18.72 26.97
C MET A 1 -24.43 17.96 26.10
N ASN A 2 -23.14 18.23 26.29
CA ASN A 2 -22.06 17.48 25.64
C ASN A 2 -21.97 16.10 26.29
N LYS A 3 -22.39 15.05 25.60
CA LYS A 3 -22.04 13.69 26.00
C LYS A 3 -20.52 13.59 25.92
N PRO A 4 -19.80 13.18 26.99
CA PRO A 4 -18.39 12.88 26.86
C PRO A 4 -18.28 11.79 25.81
N VAL A 5 -17.49 12.04 24.77
CA VAL A 5 -17.10 11.02 23.79
C VAL A 5 -16.35 9.99 24.61
N LEU A 6 -17.05 8.94 25.04
CA LEU A 6 -16.44 7.77 25.67
C LEU A 6 -15.40 7.27 24.66
N ALA A 7 -14.13 7.55 24.93
CA ALA A 7 -13.02 6.96 24.21
C ALA A 7 -13.12 5.46 24.47
N LEU A 8 -13.80 4.75 23.58
CA LEU A 8 -13.91 3.29 23.62
C LEU A 8 -12.47 2.77 23.70
N LYS A 9 -12.14 2.17 24.84
CA LYS A 9 -10.85 1.55 25.09
C LYS A 9 -10.64 0.51 23.98
N ASN A 10 -9.67 0.76 23.10
CA ASN A 10 -9.35 -0.15 22.01
C ASN A 10 -9.05 -1.55 22.57
N SER A 11 -9.44 -2.60 21.84
CA SER A 11 -9.09 -3.95 22.26
C SER A 11 -7.56 -4.14 22.23
N SER A 12 -7.04 -5.12 22.98
CA SER A 12 -5.61 -5.45 22.94
C SER A 12 -5.14 -5.75 21.50
N ALA A 13 -5.94 -6.50 20.74
CA ALA A 13 -5.65 -6.84 19.35
C ALA A 13 -5.65 -5.61 18.42
N GLU A 14 -6.61 -4.69 18.60
CA GLU A 14 -6.69 -3.45 17.83
C GLU A 14 -5.45 -2.58 18.03
N THR A 15 -4.96 -2.50 19.26
CA THR A 15 -3.75 -1.73 19.59
C THR A 15 -2.51 -2.32 18.93
N VAL A 16 -2.37 -3.65 18.93
CA VAL A 16 -1.27 -4.35 18.27
C VAL A 16 -1.31 -4.15 16.75
N LEU A 17 -2.48 -4.28 16.12
CA LEU A 17 -2.63 -4.07 14.67
C LEU A 17 -2.31 -2.62 14.28
N LEU A 18 -2.79 -1.63 15.04
CA LEU A 18 -2.47 -0.23 14.80
C LEU A 18 -0.99 0.06 14.98
N LEU A 19 -0.33 -0.54 15.97
CA LEU A 19 1.11 -0.41 16.16
C LEU A 19 1.88 -1.02 14.98
N LEU A 20 1.48 -2.21 14.52
CA LEU A 20 2.09 -2.88 13.38
C LEU A 20 1.97 -2.02 12.11
N ILE A 21 0.77 -1.52 11.80
CA ILE A 21 0.53 -0.65 10.64
C ILE A 21 1.38 0.62 10.74
N LYS A 22 1.40 1.30 11.89
CA LYS A 22 2.19 2.53 12.09
C LYS A 22 3.69 2.29 11.92
N THR A 23 4.22 1.23 12.53
CA THR A 23 5.63 0.85 12.39
C THR A 23 5.95 0.49 10.95
N GLY A 24 5.07 -0.25 10.26
CA GLY A 24 5.23 -0.57 8.85
C GLY A 24 5.27 0.68 7.97
N VAL A 25 4.34 1.62 8.16
CA VAL A 25 4.34 2.90 7.43
C VAL A 25 5.62 3.69 7.69
N PHE A 26 6.13 3.70 8.93
CA PHE A 26 7.41 4.35 9.23
C PHE A 26 8.59 3.67 8.51
N LEU A 27 8.60 2.34 8.44
CA LEU A 27 9.61 1.58 7.71
C LEU A 27 9.55 1.84 6.19
N ILE A 28 8.38 2.15 5.62
CA ILE A 28 8.26 2.56 4.21
C ILE A 28 9.08 3.82 3.94
N PHE A 29 9.13 4.80 4.85
CA PHE A 29 9.96 6.00 4.66
C PHE A 29 11.47 5.72 4.62
N LEU A 30 11.90 4.60 5.20
CA LEU A 30 13.30 4.15 5.18
C LEU A 30 13.67 3.39 3.89
N THR A 31 12.70 3.13 3.00
CA THR A 31 12.91 2.43 1.72
C THR A 31 14.06 3.01 0.88
N PRO A 32 14.23 4.35 0.73
CA PRO A 32 15.33 4.90 -0.08
C PRO A 32 16.74 4.56 0.44
N LEU A 33 16.87 4.17 1.71
CA LEU A 33 18.14 3.80 2.34
C LEU A 33 18.56 2.36 2.02
N ILE A 34 17.69 1.58 1.37
CA ILE A 34 17.91 0.16 1.08
C ILE A 34 18.64 0.03 -0.26
N ILE A 35 19.84 -0.53 -0.21
CA ILE A 35 20.67 -0.83 -1.38
C ILE A 35 21.11 -2.29 -1.29
N PHE A 36 20.81 -3.08 -2.32
CA PHE A 36 21.23 -4.48 -2.40
C PHE A 36 22.25 -4.67 -3.53
N PRO A 37 23.57 -4.67 -3.22
CA PRO A 37 24.64 -4.65 -4.21
C PRO A 37 24.74 -5.93 -5.05
N PHE A 38 24.15 -7.04 -4.59
CA PHE A 38 24.19 -8.33 -5.27
C PHE A 38 23.10 -8.49 -6.35
N THR A 39 22.32 -7.45 -6.65
CA THR A 39 21.24 -7.48 -7.66
C THR A 39 21.66 -6.76 -8.93
N PHE A 40 21.06 -7.09 -10.08
CA PHE A 40 21.37 -6.44 -11.37
C PHE A 40 21.11 -4.92 -11.37
N PHE A 41 20.17 -4.44 -10.54
CA PHE A 41 19.87 -3.01 -10.36
C PHE A 41 19.88 -2.65 -8.87
N PRO A 42 21.07 -2.47 -8.26
CA PRO A 42 21.22 -2.30 -6.81
C PRO A 42 20.39 -1.17 -6.20
N SER A 43 20.20 -0.10 -6.97
CA SER A 43 19.49 1.10 -6.54
C SER A 43 17.98 1.03 -6.76
N VAL A 44 17.45 -0.01 -7.40
CA VAL A 44 16.01 -0.11 -7.75
C VAL A 44 15.40 -1.40 -7.24
N PHE A 45 15.99 -2.55 -7.56
CA PHE A 45 15.36 -3.83 -7.33
C PHE A 45 15.08 -4.09 -5.86
N GLY A 46 16.10 -3.94 -5.02
CA GLY A 46 16.00 -4.23 -3.59
C GLY A 46 14.95 -3.39 -2.86
N LYS A 47 14.96 -2.08 -3.11
CA LYS A 47 14.04 -1.15 -2.43
C LYS A 47 12.58 -1.35 -2.86
N VAL A 48 12.33 -1.68 -4.13
CA VAL A 48 10.95 -1.92 -4.62
C VAL A 48 10.39 -3.22 -4.05
N ILE A 49 11.20 -4.28 -3.98
CA ILE A 49 10.78 -5.54 -3.36
C ILE A 49 10.50 -5.35 -1.87
N PHE A 50 11.39 -4.64 -1.15
CA PHE A 50 11.18 -4.31 0.25
C PHE A 50 9.87 -3.54 0.46
N PHE A 51 9.64 -2.49 -0.34
CA PHE A 51 8.42 -1.70 -0.30
C PHE A 51 7.17 -2.56 -0.51
N ARG A 52 7.14 -3.38 -1.57
CA ARG A 52 5.99 -4.23 -1.89
C ARG A 52 5.66 -5.19 -0.76
N ILE A 53 6.65 -5.93 -0.24
CA ILE A 53 6.45 -6.86 0.88
C ILE A 53 5.87 -6.14 2.10
N LEU A 54 6.40 -4.96 2.41
CA LEU A 54 5.98 -4.19 3.56
C LEU A 54 4.54 -3.68 3.42
N VAL A 55 4.16 -3.19 2.23
CA VAL A 55 2.78 -2.80 1.91
C VAL A 55 1.83 -3.98 2.08
N GLU A 56 2.17 -5.18 1.62
CA GLU A 56 1.26 -6.33 1.75
C GLU A 56 1.10 -6.81 3.20
N ILE A 57 2.15 -6.68 4.01
CA ILE A 57 2.04 -6.94 5.46
C ILE A 57 1.10 -5.92 6.12
N ILE A 58 1.25 -4.64 5.79
CA ILE A 58 0.40 -3.55 6.30
C ILE A 58 -1.05 -3.75 5.84
N PHE A 59 -1.25 -4.07 4.57
CA PHE A 59 -2.57 -4.29 3.99
C PHE A 59 -3.27 -5.48 4.64
N CYS A 60 -2.58 -6.61 4.85
CA CYS A 60 -3.12 -7.74 5.60
C CYS A 60 -3.54 -7.35 7.02
N ALA A 61 -2.69 -6.59 7.74
CA ALA A 61 -3.01 -6.10 9.08
C ALA A 61 -4.20 -5.13 9.07
N TYR A 62 -4.31 -4.29 8.04
CA TYR A 62 -5.42 -3.37 7.84
C TYR A 62 -6.74 -4.10 7.55
N LEU A 63 -6.73 -5.14 6.72
CA LEU A 63 -7.91 -5.99 6.48
C LEU A 63 -8.40 -6.66 7.76
N LEU A 64 -7.49 -7.18 8.61
CA LEU A 64 -7.85 -7.71 9.92
C LEU A 64 -8.48 -6.64 10.81
N LEU A 65 -7.92 -5.43 10.82
CA LEU A 65 -8.45 -4.30 11.58
C LEU A 65 -9.88 -3.92 11.12
N LEU A 66 -10.13 -3.95 9.81
CA LEU A 66 -11.45 -3.71 9.22
C LEU A 66 -12.48 -4.76 9.62
N PHE A 67 -12.05 -6.02 9.77
CA PHE A 67 -12.91 -7.11 10.22
C PHE A 67 -13.37 -6.90 11.67
N PHE A 68 -12.46 -6.47 12.56
CA PHE A 68 -12.77 -6.25 13.97
C PHE A 68 -13.54 -4.95 14.23
N ASN A 69 -13.25 -3.88 13.48
CA ASN A 69 -13.85 -2.57 13.76
C ASN A 69 -14.16 -1.79 12.47
N ARG A 70 -15.46 -1.62 12.18
CA ARG A 70 -15.96 -0.90 11.01
C ARG A 70 -15.55 0.59 10.99
N LYS A 71 -15.12 1.16 12.12
CA LYS A 71 -14.65 2.54 12.23
C LYS A 71 -13.46 2.85 11.30
N TYR A 72 -12.63 1.86 10.96
CA TYR A 72 -11.43 2.04 10.15
C TYR A 72 -11.64 1.94 8.64
N ARG A 73 -12.90 1.83 8.18
CA ARG A 73 -13.22 1.79 6.76
C ARG A 73 -12.74 3.06 6.04
N PRO A 74 -12.23 2.93 4.80
CA PRO A 74 -11.81 4.08 4.03
C PRO A 74 -13.01 4.98 3.79
N LYS A 75 -12.84 6.28 4.05
CA LYS A 75 -13.89 7.27 3.77
C LYS A 75 -13.84 7.62 2.29
N ILE A 76 -14.97 7.47 1.61
CA ILE A 76 -15.11 7.87 0.21
C ILE A 76 -15.04 9.40 0.17
N SER A 77 -13.92 9.92 -0.32
CA SER A 77 -13.69 11.33 -0.57
C SER A 77 -13.52 11.56 -2.07
N LEU A 78 -13.61 12.81 -2.52
CA LEU A 78 -13.37 13.15 -3.92
C LEU A 78 -11.96 12.72 -4.38
N LEU A 79 -10.98 12.82 -3.49
CA LEU A 79 -9.61 12.32 -3.74
C LEU A 79 -9.57 10.80 -3.90
N PHE A 80 -10.29 10.06 -3.05
CA PHE A 80 -10.38 8.60 -3.16
C PHE A 80 -10.98 8.18 -4.50
N ILE A 81 -12.06 8.84 -4.93
CA ILE A 81 -12.69 8.59 -6.23
C ILE A 81 -11.74 8.91 -7.37
N ALA A 82 -11.02 10.04 -7.31
CA ALA A 82 -10.04 10.41 -8.34
C ALA A 82 -8.91 9.38 -8.47
N LEU A 83 -8.38 8.89 -7.34
CA LEU A 83 -7.36 7.83 -7.33
C LEU A 83 -7.91 6.51 -7.86
N LEU A 84 -9.14 6.15 -7.51
CA LEU A 84 -9.81 4.95 -8.02
C LEU A 84 -9.95 5.01 -9.55
N VAL A 85 -10.48 6.12 -10.08
CA VAL A 85 -10.63 6.33 -11.53
C VAL A 85 -9.27 6.32 -12.23
N TYR A 86 -8.25 6.93 -11.63
CA TYR A 86 -6.89 6.88 -12.16
C TYR A 86 -6.37 5.44 -12.31
N ILE A 87 -6.52 4.61 -11.28
CA ILE A 87 -6.13 3.19 -11.30
C ILE A 87 -6.94 2.39 -12.32
N GLU A 88 -8.25 2.65 -12.44
CA GLU A 88 -9.10 1.99 -13.42
C GLU A 88 -8.68 2.32 -14.86
N VAL A 89 -8.46 3.60 -15.16
CA VAL A 89 -7.99 4.04 -16.48
C VAL A 89 -6.62 3.43 -16.80
N LEU A 90 -5.69 3.45 -15.82
CA LEU A 90 -4.37 2.86 -15.98
C LEU A 90 -4.43 1.34 -16.23
N THR A 91 -5.34 0.66 -15.54
CA THR A 91 -5.60 -0.78 -15.73
C THR A 91 -6.12 -1.05 -17.15
N LEU A 92 -7.11 -0.28 -17.60
CA LEU A 92 -7.66 -0.42 -18.95
C LEU A 92 -6.62 -0.12 -20.03
N ALA A 93 -5.80 0.91 -19.84
CA ALA A 93 -4.70 1.26 -20.74
C ALA A 93 -3.65 0.13 -20.80
N THR A 94 -3.33 -0.49 -19.66
CA THR A 94 -2.39 -1.61 -19.58
C THR A 94 -2.92 -2.84 -20.32
N LEU A 95 -4.19 -3.19 -20.10
CA LEU A 95 -4.81 -4.37 -20.73
C LEU A 95 -4.99 -4.20 -22.24
N LYS A 96 -5.26 -2.98 -22.72
CA LYS A 96 -5.42 -2.68 -24.15
C LYS A 96 -4.10 -2.28 -24.84
N GLY A 97 -2.99 -2.24 -24.12
CA GLY A 97 -1.69 -1.88 -24.66
C GLY A 97 -1.10 -2.96 -25.57
N LEU A 98 -0.08 -2.59 -26.35
CA LEU A 98 0.63 -3.50 -27.26
C LEU A 98 1.28 -4.69 -26.53
N ASN A 99 1.69 -4.50 -25.28
CA ASN A 99 2.28 -5.55 -24.45
C ASN A 99 1.76 -5.44 -23.00
N PRO A 100 0.61 -6.05 -22.69
CA PRO A 100 0.01 -6.00 -21.36
C PRO A 100 0.89 -6.60 -20.27
N TYR A 101 1.65 -7.65 -20.60
CA TYR A 101 2.57 -8.29 -19.64
C TYR A 101 3.64 -7.31 -19.16
N ARG A 102 4.29 -6.60 -20.09
CA ARG A 102 5.29 -5.59 -19.75
C ARG A 102 4.66 -4.39 -19.03
N GLY A 103 3.44 -3.99 -19.41
CA GLY A 103 2.72 -2.91 -18.72
C GLY A 103 2.34 -3.28 -17.28
N PHE A 104 2.00 -4.55 -17.04
CA PHE A 104 1.63 -5.02 -15.71
C PHE A 104 2.83 -5.10 -14.76
N TRP A 105 3.91 -5.77 -15.20
CA TRP A 105 5.08 -6.03 -14.35
C TRP A 105 6.11 -4.90 -14.35
N GLY A 106 6.16 -4.10 -15.42
CA GLY A 106 7.23 -3.14 -15.67
C GLY A 106 8.51 -3.80 -16.19
N THR A 107 9.62 -3.08 -16.11
CA THR A 107 10.97 -3.60 -16.39
C THR A 107 11.73 -3.87 -15.10
N THR A 108 12.79 -4.67 -15.17
CA THR A 108 13.70 -4.88 -14.03
C THR A 108 14.46 -3.62 -13.64
N GLU A 109 14.73 -2.74 -14.60
CA GLU A 109 15.42 -1.46 -14.42
C GLU A 109 14.62 -0.44 -13.60
N ARG A 110 13.30 -0.37 -13.82
CA ARG A 110 12.43 0.66 -13.24
C ARG A 110 11.45 0.11 -12.22
N MET A 111 10.96 -1.12 -12.46
CA MET A 111 9.91 -1.79 -11.67
C MET A 111 8.61 -0.98 -11.54
N GLU A 112 8.38 -0.02 -12.42
CA GLU A 112 7.22 0.87 -12.51
C GLU A 112 6.12 0.27 -13.41
N GLY A 113 5.59 -0.89 -13.05
CA GLY A 113 4.42 -1.48 -13.72
C GLY A 113 3.09 -1.17 -13.01
N LEU A 114 1.96 -1.56 -13.61
CA LEU A 114 0.62 -1.43 -12.98
C LEU A 114 0.59 -2.00 -11.55
N LEU A 115 1.31 -3.10 -11.30
CA LEU A 115 1.41 -3.70 -9.98
C LEU A 115 1.92 -2.72 -8.93
N MET A 116 2.87 -1.85 -9.28
CA MET A 116 3.39 -0.82 -8.36
C MET A 116 2.29 0.19 -7.99
N TYR A 117 1.47 0.58 -8.96
CA TYR A 117 0.37 1.52 -8.71
C TYR A 117 -0.73 0.93 -7.84
N PHE A 118 -0.98 -0.39 -7.89
CA PHE A 118 -1.84 -1.04 -6.91
C PHE A 118 -1.26 -0.93 -5.50
N HIS A 119 0.03 -1.19 -5.30
CA HIS A 119 0.66 -1.05 -3.97
C HIS A 119 0.65 0.41 -3.46
N LEU A 120 0.67 1.40 -4.36
CA LEU A 120 0.55 2.82 -3.99
C LEU A 120 -0.89 3.24 -3.64
N PHE A 121 -1.89 2.50 -4.14
CA PHE A 121 -3.29 2.76 -3.87
C PHE A 121 -3.76 2.17 -2.52
N LEU A 122 -3.16 1.05 -2.11
CA LEU A 122 -3.42 0.37 -0.83
C LEU A 122 -2.97 1.22 0.37
#